data_AF-A0A6B3UK55-F1
#
_entry.id   AF-A0A6B3UK55-F1
#
_cell.length_a   1.000
_cell.length_b   1.000
_cell.length_c   1.000
_cell.angle_alpha   90.00
_cell.angle_beta   90.00
_cell.angle_gamma   90.00
#
_symmetry.space_group_name_H-M   'P 1'
#
loop_
_entity.id
_entity.type
_entity.pdbx_description
1 polymer ?
#
loop_
_entity_poly.entity_id
_entity_poly.type
_entity_poly.pdbx_seq_one_letter_code
_entity_poly.pdbx_strand_id
1 'polypeptide(L)'
;MSADDAVSVSAKPTGTNDEQAAAALARVEAGAAQAGDLQYLLAHGSALTLGERFEEGAQLYRTLAARFEDRPRLLAGLARCEAALGDGDAAREALEKARRCGLPSEIVSQVAALIPGEGRDWASLRAEAEAAIAAGATDA
;
A
#
# COMPACT_ATOMS: atom_id res chain seq x y z
N MET A 1 -17.05 -49.86 24.09
CA MET A 1 -17.66 -49.52 22.78
C MET A 1 -17.92 -48.03 22.78
N SER A 2 -17.35 -47.32 21.79
CA SER A 2 -17.61 -45.96 21.24
C SER A 2 -17.86 -44.78 22.19
N ALA A 3 -17.40 -43.56 21.93
CA ALA A 3 -17.14 -42.84 20.67
C ALA A 3 -15.84 -42.00 20.82
N ASP A 4 -14.94 -41.97 19.85
CA ASP A 4 -14.95 -41.06 18.69
C ASP A 4 -15.15 -39.57 19.07
N ASP A 5 -14.11 -38.98 19.67
CA ASP A 5 -13.95 -37.53 19.78
C ASP A 5 -13.40 -36.98 18.45
N ALA A 6 -14.32 -36.62 17.58
CA ALA A 6 -14.06 -35.78 16.43
C ALA A 6 -13.83 -34.33 16.90
N VAL A 7 -12.57 -33.87 16.92
CA VAL A 7 -12.26 -32.44 16.91
C VAL A 7 -11.49 -32.12 15.64
N SER A 8 -12.25 -31.83 14.58
CA SER A 8 -11.79 -31.00 13.48
C SER A 8 -12.75 -29.83 13.36
N VAL A 9 -12.57 -28.86 14.24
CA VAL A 9 -13.10 -27.50 14.03
C VAL A 9 -11.98 -26.70 13.39
N SER A 10 -12.12 -26.55 12.07
CA SER A 10 -11.44 -25.55 11.27
C SER A 10 -11.76 -24.16 11.85
N ALA A 11 -10.90 -23.66 12.73
CA ALA A 11 -10.97 -22.30 13.21
C ALA A 11 -10.43 -21.39 12.10
N LYS A 12 -11.33 -20.93 11.20
CA LYS A 12 -11.09 -19.68 10.46
C LYS A 12 -10.77 -18.60 11.51
N PRO A 13 -9.70 -17.81 11.35
CA PRO A 13 -9.36 -16.79 12.34
C PRO A 13 -10.47 -15.72 12.35
N THR A 14 -11.33 -15.79 13.36
CA THR A 14 -12.40 -14.82 13.67
C THR A 14 -11.80 -13.65 14.46
N GLY A 15 -11.02 -12.82 13.79
CA GLY A 15 -10.60 -11.52 14.31
C GLY A 15 -11.11 -10.43 13.38
N THR A 16 -11.50 -9.29 13.94
CA THR A 16 -11.73 -8.07 13.14
C THR A 16 -10.46 -7.73 12.34
N ASN A 17 -10.58 -7.04 11.19
CA ASN A 17 -9.40 -6.62 10.41
C ASN A 17 -8.34 -5.92 11.29
N ASP A 18 -8.80 -5.20 12.32
CA ASP A 18 -7.96 -4.49 13.29
C ASP A 18 -7.21 -5.45 14.24
N GLU A 19 -7.85 -6.52 14.72
CA GLU A 19 -7.18 -7.54 15.53
C GLU A 19 -6.18 -8.37 14.73
N GLN A 20 -6.51 -8.67 13.46
CA GLN A 20 -5.57 -9.36 12.58
C GLN A 20 -4.38 -8.46 12.23
N ALA A 21 -4.63 -7.17 12.00
CA ALA A 21 -3.57 -6.18 11.80
C ALA A 21 -2.71 -6.00 13.06
N ALA A 22 -3.31 -5.96 14.26
CA ALA A 22 -2.60 -5.87 15.52
C ALA A 22 -1.76 -7.13 15.80
N ALA A 23 -2.27 -8.33 15.47
CA ALA A 23 -1.53 -9.58 15.60
C ALA A 23 -0.40 -9.70 14.55
N ALA A 24 -0.63 -9.21 13.33
CA ALA A 24 0.41 -9.12 12.30
C ALA A 24 1.50 -8.13 12.71
N LEU A 25 1.10 -6.98 13.26
CA LEU A 25 1.98 -5.97 13.83
C LEU A 25 2.83 -6.52 14.97
N ALA A 26 2.22 -7.21 15.94
CA ALA A 26 2.95 -7.82 17.06
C ALA A 26 3.97 -8.87 16.60
N ARG A 27 3.66 -9.64 15.54
CA ARG A 27 4.60 -10.59 14.93
C ARG A 27 5.74 -9.89 14.20
N VAL A 28 5.46 -8.82 13.49
CA VAL A 28 6.45 -7.96 12.82
C VAL A 28 7.37 -7.29 13.84
N GLU A 29 6.81 -6.78 14.93
CA GLU A 29 7.55 -6.13 16.02
C GLU A 29 8.44 -7.13 16.77
N ALA A 30 7.94 -8.33 17.03
CA ALA A 30 8.73 -9.42 17.63
C ALA A 30 9.88 -9.87 16.71
N GLY A 31 9.67 -9.92 15.38
CA GLY A 31 10.72 -10.20 14.41
C GLY A 31 11.73 -9.05 14.24
N ALA A 32 11.27 -7.80 14.30
CA ALA A 32 12.11 -6.60 14.18
C ALA A 32 12.98 -6.35 15.43
N ALA A 33 12.53 -6.78 16.62
CA ALA A 33 13.28 -6.67 17.87
C ALA A 33 14.59 -7.50 17.88
N GLN A 34 14.74 -8.47 16.97
CA GLN A 34 15.97 -9.22 16.76
C GLN A 34 16.95 -8.57 15.76
N ALA A 35 16.85 -7.26 15.47
CA ALA A 35 17.90 -6.44 14.83
C ALA A 35 18.53 -6.90 13.48
N GLY A 36 18.10 -8.01 12.90
CA GLY A 36 18.68 -8.61 11.69
C GLY A 36 17.83 -8.47 10.43
N ASP A 37 16.55 -8.12 10.54
CA ASP A 37 15.61 -8.48 9.46
C ASP A 37 14.82 -7.32 8.85
N LEU A 38 15.39 -6.10 8.85
CA LEU A 38 14.84 -5.03 8.01
C LEU A 38 14.76 -5.45 6.53
N GLN A 39 15.71 -6.25 6.06
CA GLN A 39 15.68 -6.81 4.70
C GLN A 39 14.57 -7.83 4.52
N TYR A 40 14.32 -8.71 5.49
CA TYR A 40 13.14 -9.59 5.45
C TYR A 40 11.84 -8.81 5.50
N LEU A 41 11.74 -7.78 6.32
CA LEU A 41 10.54 -6.95 6.41
C LEU A 41 10.29 -6.20 5.10
N LEU A 42 11.36 -5.73 4.44
CA LEU A 42 11.28 -5.20 3.07
C LEU A 42 10.86 -6.27 2.05
N ALA A 43 11.41 -7.47 2.14
CA ALA A 43 11.05 -8.58 1.26
C ALA A 43 9.61 -9.04 1.48
N HIS A 44 9.14 -9.05 2.73
CA HIS A 44 7.78 -9.35 3.13
C HIS A 44 6.82 -8.29 2.57
N GLY A 45 7.09 -7.01 2.79
CA GLY A 45 6.29 -5.93 2.22
C GLY A 45 6.27 -5.98 0.69
N SER A 46 7.39 -6.34 0.06
CA SER A 46 7.47 -6.52 -1.39
C SER A 46 6.62 -7.70 -1.85
N ALA A 47 6.64 -8.83 -1.12
CA ALA A 47 5.81 -9.99 -1.42
C ALA A 47 4.31 -9.69 -1.26
N LEU A 48 3.91 -8.92 -0.24
CA LEU A 48 2.54 -8.44 -0.09
C LEU A 48 2.12 -7.56 -1.27
N THR A 49 2.99 -6.63 -1.68
CA THR A 49 2.73 -5.73 -2.82
C THR A 49 2.60 -6.51 -4.13
N LEU A 50 3.49 -7.49 -4.37
CA LEU A 50 3.44 -8.34 -5.57
C LEU A 50 2.23 -9.28 -5.57
N GLY A 51 1.75 -9.68 -4.39
CA GLY A 51 0.52 -10.45 -4.22
C GLY A 51 -0.74 -9.61 -4.18
N GLU A 52 -0.67 -8.32 -4.55
CA GLU A 52 -1.79 -7.37 -4.57
C GLU A 52 -2.50 -7.18 -3.21
N ARG A 53 -1.83 -7.53 -2.11
CA ARG A 53 -2.31 -7.33 -0.73
C ARG A 53 -1.92 -5.94 -0.25
N PHE A 54 -2.42 -4.93 -0.94
CA PHE A 54 -1.96 -3.55 -0.80
C PHE A 54 -2.28 -2.93 0.56
N GLU A 55 -3.42 -3.24 1.16
CA GLU A 55 -3.78 -2.75 2.51
C GLU A 55 -2.81 -3.27 3.58
N GLU A 56 -2.50 -4.57 3.53
CA GLU A 56 -1.57 -5.20 4.47
C GLU A 56 -0.13 -4.72 4.24
N GLY A 57 0.25 -4.55 2.97
CA GLY A 57 1.53 -3.96 2.59
C GLY A 57 1.67 -2.52 3.09
N ALA A 58 0.65 -1.69 2.87
CA ALA A 58 0.61 -0.31 3.34
C ALA A 58 0.73 -0.27 4.87
N GLN A 59 -0.04 -1.09 5.59
CA GLN A 59 0.03 -1.13 7.05
C GLN A 59 1.43 -1.48 7.55
N LEU A 60 2.05 -2.51 6.97
CA LEU A 60 3.43 -2.88 7.29
C LEU A 60 4.40 -1.72 7.01
N TYR A 61 4.32 -1.11 5.84
CA TYR A 61 5.23 -0.02 5.48
C TYR A 61 5.00 1.24 6.32
N ARG A 62 3.77 1.58 6.71
CA ARG A 62 3.48 2.70 7.63
C ARG A 62 4.13 2.46 9.00
N THR A 63 3.96 1.27 9.56
CA THR A 63 4.61 0.90 10.83
C THR A 63 6.13 0.99 10.72
N LEU A 64 6.72 0.45 9.65
CA LEU A 64 8.16 0.47 9.47
C LEU A 64 8.68 1.87 9.19
N ALA A 65 7.94 2.68 8.43
CA ALA A 65 8.29 4.07 8.17
C ALA A 65 8.22 4.90 9.46
N ALA A 66 7.27 4.67 10.37
CA ALA A 66 7.21 5.36 11.67
C ALA A 66 8.42 5.03 12.56
N ARG A 67 9.02 3.84 12.42
CA ARG A 67 10.20 3.43 13.18
C ARG A 67 11.53 3.75 12.49
N PHE A 68 11.53 3.80 11.16
CA PHE A 68 12.70 3.96 10.31
C PHE A 68 12.44 5.03 9.24
N GLU A 69 12.14 6.24 9.71
CA GLU A 69 11.61 7.35 8.92
C GLU A 69 12.45 7.76 7.71
N ASP A 70 13.76 7.52 7.74
CA ASP A 70 14.71 7.94 6.71
C ASP A 70 15.12 6.81 5.75
N ARG A 71 14.33 5.75 5.65
CA ARG A 71 14.64 4.61 4.77
C ARG A 71 13.90 4.75 3.44
N PRO A 72 14.56 5.20 2.36
CA PRO A 72 13.88 5.52 1.10
C PRO A 72 13.15 4.32 0.48
N ARG A 73 13.65 3.09 0.68
CA ARG A 73 12.99 1.87 0.17
C ARG A 73 11.67 1.53 0.87
N LEU A 74 11.54 1.80 2.17
CA LEU A 74 10.29 1.61 2.90
C LEU A 74 9.24 2.60 2.42
N LEU A 75 9.63 3.85 2.26
CA LEU A 75 8.79 4.93 1.76
C LEU A 75 8.34 4.70 0.31
N ALA A 76 9.21 4.16 -0.55
CA ALA A 76 8.86 3.75 -1.91
C ALA A 76 7.84 2.59 -1.93
N GLY A 77 7.99 1.62 -1.02
CA GLY A 77 7.03 0.54 -0.83
C GLY A 77 5.66 1.07 -0.40
N LEU A 78 5.65 1.97 0.58
CA LEU A 78 4.44 2.66 1.04
C LEU A 78 3.75 3.38 -0.12
N ALA A 79 4.48 4.21 -0.87
CA ALA A 79 3.94 4.97 -1.99
C ALA A 79 3.26 4.08 -3.05
N ARG A 80 3.83 2.90 -3.36
CA ARG A 80 3.19 1.94 -4.28
C ARG A 80 1.88 1.39 -3.73
N CYS A 81 1.84 1.03 -2.46
CA CYS A 81 0.63 0.51 -1.84
C CYS A 81 -0.46 1.58 -1.79
N GLU A 82 -0.15 2.81 -1.35
CA GLU A 82 -1.13 3.91 -1.32
C GLU A 82 -1.66 4.24 -2.72
N ALA A 83 -0.78 4.25 -3.74
CA ALA A 83 -1.18 4.46 -5.13
C ALA A 83 -2.17 3.39 -5.61
N ALA A 84 -1.90 2.12 -5.30
CA ALA A 84 -2.77 1.00 -5.65
C ALA A 84 -4.11 1.04 -4.90
N LEU A 85 -4.14 1.58 -3.68
CA LEU A 85 -5.36 1.81 -2.89
C LEU A 85 -6.16 3.04 -3.37
N GLY A 86 -5.62 3.82 -4.31
CA GLY A 86 -6.25 5.04 -4.82
C GLY A 86 -5.99 6.29 -3.98
N ASP A 87 -5.18 6.20 -2.92
CA ASP A 87 -4.77 7.36 -2.12
C ASP A 87 -3.55 8.03 -2.77
N GLY A 88 -3.82 8.81 -3.83
CA GLY A 88 -2.77 9.51 -4.58
C GLY A 88 -2.04 10.57 -3.75
N ASP A 89 -2.69 11.18 -2.77
CA ASP A 89 -2.08 12.20 -1.91
C ASP A 89 -1.06 11.57 -0.96
N ALA A 90 -1.43 10.50 -0.26
CA ALA A 90 -0.53 9.75 0.60
C ALA A 90 0.63 9.13 -0.19
N ALA A 91 0.34 8.62 -1.40
CA ALA A 91 1.37 8.08 -2.28
C ALA A 91 2.42 9.12 -2.66
N ARG A 92 2.00 10.36 -2.99
CA ARG A 92 2.91 11.46 -3.33
C ARG A 92 3.72 11.91 -2.14
N GLU A 93 3.11 12.04 -0.96
CA GLU A 93 3.81 12.41 0.25
C GLU A 93 4.93 11.41 0.59
N ALA A 94 4.59 10.11 0.56
CA ALA A 94 5.55 9.04 0.81
C ALA A 94 6.69 9.05 -0.22
N LEU A 95 6.37 9.22 -1.52
CA LEU A 95 7.37 9.27 -2.58
C LEU A 95 8.29 10.50 -2.47
N GLU A 96 7.73 11.66 -2.11
CA GLU A 96 8.48 12.89 -1.88
C GLU A 96 9.44 12.73 -0.69
N LYS A 97 8.99 12.11 0.40
CA LYS A 97 9.86 11.78 1.53
C LYS A 97 10.96 10.81 1.08
N ALA A 98 10.62 9.77 0.30
CA ALA A 98 11.60 8.82 -0.23
C ALA A 98 12.69 9.51 -1.07
N ARG A 99 12.30 10.44 -1.96
CA ARG A 99 13.22 11.24 -2.77
C ARG A 99 14.18 12.06 -1.90
N ARG A 100 13.65 12.75 -0.88
CA ARG A 100 14.47 13.53 0.08
C ARG A 100 15.46 12.66 0.85
N CYS A 101 15.10 11.41 1.15
CA CYS A 101 15.98 10.43 1.79
C CYS A 101 16.96 9.72 0.81
N GLY A 102 17.04 10.18 -0.45
CA GLY A 102 18.02 9.68 -1.43
C GLY A 102 17.56 8.45 -2.22
N LEU A 103 16.25 8.26 -2.43
CA LEU A 103 15.77 7.25 -3.38
C LEU A 103 16.29 7.57 -4.80
N PRO A 104 16.86 6.59 -5.53
CA PRO A 104 17.30 6.79 -6.91
C PRO A 104 16.18 7.32 -7.80
N SER A 105 16.48 8.30 -8.66
CA SER A 105 15.50 8.98 -9.53
C SER A 105 14.72 8.02 -10.43
N GLU A 106 15.38 6.96 -10.93
CA GLU A 106 14.74 5.92 -11.72
C GLU A 106 13.59 5.23 -10.96
N ILE A 107 13.81 4.90 -9.68
CA ILE A 107 12.78 4.29 -8.83
C ILE A 107 11.68 5.31 -8.53
N VAL A 108 12.04 6.59 -8.34
CA VAL A 108 11.05 7.66 -8.14
C VAL A 108 10.10 7.74 -9.34
N SER A 109 10.63 7.79 -10.56
CA SER A 109 9.84 7.85 -11.79
C SER A 109 8.94 6.61 -11.98
N GLN A 110 9.46 5.42 -11.68
CA GLN A 110 8.66 4.19 -11.76
C GLN A 110 7.49 4.18 -10.78
N VAL A 111 7.67 4.71 -9.57
CA VAL A 111 6.59 4.78 -8.57
C VAL A 111 5.61 5.92 -8.90
N ALA A 112 6.10 7.07 -9.35
CA ALA A 112 5.27 8.21 -9.75
C ALA A 112 4.25 7.82 -10.84
N ALA A 113 4.68 7.01 -11.82
CA ALA A 113 3.81 6.52 -12.89
C ALA A 113 2.63 5.66 -12.41
N LEU A 114 2.69 5.13 -11.19
CA LEU A 114 1.58 4.36 -10.58
C LEU A 114 0.58 5.25 -9.85
N ILE A 115 0.94 6.50 -9.53
CA ILE A 115 0.11 7.41 -8.76
C ILE A 115 -0.93 8.05 -9.68
N PRO A 116 -2.24 7.86 -9.42
CA PRO A 116 -3.29 8.52 -10.18
C PRO A 116 -3.14 10.04 -10.12
N GLY A 117 -3.24 10.70 -11.28
CA GLY A 117 -3.16 12.17 -11.39
C GLY A 117 -1.93 12.72 -12.10
N GLU A 118 -0.97 11.89 -12.53
CA GLU A 118 0.08 12.32 -13.48
C GLU A 118 -0.44 12.52 -14.93
N GLY A 119 -1.74 12.43 -15.17
CA GLY A 119 -2.32 12.69 -16.49
C GLY A 119 -3.84 12.66 -16.53
N ARG A 120 -4.46 13.70 -15.94
CA ARG A 120 -5.90 13.98 -15.85
C ARG A 120 -6.75 12.97 -15.06
N ASP A 121 -7.47 13.52 -14.10
CA ASP A 121 -8.57 12.86 -13.40
C ASP A 121 -9.69 12.50 -14.40
N TRP A 122 -10.19 11.26 -14.32
CA TRP A 122 -11.28 10.76 -15.17
C TRP A 122 -12.57 11.59 -15.00
N ALA A 123 -12.82 12.15 -13.82
CA ALA A 123 -13.95 13.03 -13.61
C ALA A 123 -13.74 14.38 -14.31
N SER A 124 -12.53 14.93 -14.27
CA SER A 124 -12.15 16.14 -15.00
C SER A 124 -12.23 15.95 -16.53
N LEU A 125 -11.75 14.82 -17.06
CA LEU A 125 -11.89 14.49 -18.49
C LEU A 125 -13.35 14.33 -18.93
N ARG A 126 -14.17 13.70 -18.08
CA ARG A 126 -15.60 13.55 -18.33
C ARG A 126 -16.30 14.91 -18.32
N ALA A 127 -16.01 15.77 -17.34
CA ALA A 127 -16.58 17.11 -17.27
C ALA A 127 -16.21 17.97 -18.49
N GLU A 128 -14.96 17.88 -18.96
CA GLU A 128 -14.53 18.56 -20.20
C GLU A 128 -15.24 18.00 -21.45
N ALA A 129 -15.39 16.69 -21.55
CA ALA A 129 -16.10 16.05 -22.67
C ALA A 129 -17.60 16.40 -22.68
N GLU A 130 -18.24 16.42 -21.52
CA GLU A 130 -19.63 16.83 -21.37
C GLU A 130 -19.82 18.32 -21.71
N ALA A 131 -18.90 19.18 -21.28
CA ALA A 131 -18.89 20.59 -21.63
C ALA A 131 -18.73 20.82 -23.15
N ALA A 132 -17.86 20.05 -23.80
CA ALA A 132 -17.66 20.13 -25.25
C ALA A 132 -18.89 19.65 -26.05
N ILE A 133 -19.59 18.61 -25.58
CA ILE A 133 -20.84 18.13 -26.19
C ILE A 133 -21.95 19.17 -26.01
N ALA A 134 -22.06 19.79 -24.84
CA ALA A 134 -23.03 20.86 -24.58
C ALA A 134 -22.78 22.12 -25.44
N ALA A 135 -21.50 22.48 -25.63
CA ALA A 135 -21.10 23.60 -26.49
C ALA A 135 -21.29 23.29 -27.99
N GLY A 136 -21.10 22.04 -28.42
CA GLY A 136 -21.36 21.62 -29.81
C GLY A 136 -22.84 21.46 -30.16
N ALA A 137 -23.73 21.37 -29.16
CA ALA A 137 -25.17 21.29 -29.35
C ALA A 137 -25.87 22.65 -29.48
N THR A 138 -25.13 23.76 -29.36
CA THR A 138 -25.68 25.13 -29.42
C THR A 138 -25.45 25.85 -30.76
N ASP A 139 -24.69 25.25 -31.68
CA ASP A 139 -24.42 25.77 -33.03
C ASP A 139 -25.09 24.96 -34.17
N ALA A 140 -26.16 24.20 -33.87
CA ALA A 140 -26.97 23.47 -34.86
C ALA A 140 -28.43 23.97 -34.91
#